data_AF-E2AQ28-F1
#
_entry.id   AF-E2AQ28-F1
#
_cell.length_a   1.000
_cell.length_b   1.000
_cell.length_c   1.000
_cell.angle_alpha   90.00
_cell.angle_beta   90.00
_cell.angle_gamma   90.00
#
_symmetry.space_group_name_H-M   'P 1'
#
loop_
_entity.id
_entity.type
_entity.pdbx_description
1 polymer ?
#
loop_
_entity_poly.entity_id
_entity_poly.type
_entity_poly.pdbx_seq_one_letter_code
_entity_poly.pdbx_strand_id
1 'polypeptide(L)'
;MYQRPSGDIAIFAGDYYGYLADSNFHLKAGWPRSVEYVGFSRDAKINAAINTHAERSYVIYNDDKIAEINDCAMTVARHGALRDTFSGIPSAITAAFRHVDGNLYFLKKRKYYAYSEFIDAIISTGPFDLSIE
;
A
#
# COMPACT_ATOMS: atom_id res chain seq x y z
N MET A 1 -3.83 -3.57 -2.76
CA MET A 1 -4.74 -2.65 -3.45
C MET A 1 -4.90 -1.41 -2.58
N TYR A 2 -5.19 -0.24 -3.14
CA TYR A 2 -5.54 0.97 -2.38
C TYR A 2 -6.47 1.86 -3.21
N GLN A 3 -7.20 2.75 -2.56
CA GLN A 3 -7.99 3.78 -3.24
C GLN A 3 -7.12 5.00 -3.53
N ARG A 4 -7.08 5.42 -4.79
CA ARG A 4 -6.36 6.63 -5.23
C ARG A 4 -7.12 7.88 -4.82
N PRO A 5 -6.47 9.05 -4.74
CA PRO A 5 -7.14 10.33 -4.48
C PRO A 5 -8.27 10.64 -5.48
N SER A 6 -8.19 10.10 -6.71
CA SER A 6 -9.24 10.24 -7.73
C SER A 6 -10.50 9.42 -7.47
N GLY A 7 -10.51 8.54 -6.46
CA GLY A 7 -11.58 7.57 -6.21
C GLY A 7 -11.35 6.19 -6.84
N ASP A 8 -10.54 6.11 -7.90
CA ASP A 8 -10.19 4.85 -8.58
C ASP A 8 -9.49 3.86 -7.63
N ILE A 9 -9.64 2.56 -7.88
CA ILE A 9 -8.99 1.52 -7.08
C ILE A 9 -7.76 0.98 -7.81
N ALA A 10 -6.58 1.14 -7.21
CA ALA A 10 -5.33 0.57 -7.69
C ALA A 10 -5.10 -0.85 -7.15
N ILE A 11 -4.75 -1.79 -8.02
CA ILE A 11 -4.57 -3.22 -7.74
C ILE A 11 -3.21 -3.68 -8.25
N PHE A 12 -2.49 -4.43 -7.41
CA PHE A 12 -1.27 -5.16 -7.77
C PHE A 12 -1.59 -6.65 -7.74
N ALA A 13 -1.31 -7.37 -8.82
CA ALA A 13 -1.54 -8.80 -8.94
C ALA A 13 -0.41 -9.46 -9.75
N GLY A 14 0.44 -10.22 -9.07
CA GLY A 14 1.66 -10.77 -9.67
C GLY A 14 2.55 -9.67 -10.25
N ASP A 15 2.97 -9.83 -11.50
CA ASP A 15 3.86 -8.88 -12.20
C ASP A 15 3.09 -7.71 -12.85
N TYR A 16 1.80 -7.55 -12.53
CA TYR A 16 0.93 -6.57 -13.13
C TYR A 16 0.38 -5.57 -12.10
N TYR A 17 0.39 -4.30 -12.52
CA TYR A 17 -0.33 -3.21 -11.88
C TYR A 17 -1.52 -2.82 -12.76
N GLY A 18 -2.70 -2.70 -12.17
CA GLY A 18 -3.92 -2.27 -12.84
C GLY A 18 -4.74 -1.37 -11.94
N TYR A 19 -5.75 -0.70 -12.48
CA TYR A 19 -6.71 0.02 -11.65
C TYR A 19 -8.10 0.03 -12.26
N LEU A 20 -9.08 0.00 -11.38
CA LEU A 20 -10.49 -0.05 -11.71
C LEU A 20 -11.11 1.33 -11.57
N ALA A 21 -12.05 1.65 -12.46
CA ALA A 21 -12.95 2.77 -12.29
C ALA A 21 -13.87 2.51 -11.09
N ASP A 22 -13.99 3.51 -10.21
CA ASP A 22 -14.71 3.43 -8.94
C ASP A 22 -16.19 3.01 -9.07
N SER A 23 -16.84 3.39 -10.17
CA SER A 23 -18.29 3.29 -10.33
C SER A 23 -18.75 1.93 -10.83
N ASN A 24 -17.90 1.25 -11.63
CA ASN A 24 -18.31 0.07 -12.39
C ASN A 24 -17.31 -1.11 -12.31
N PHE A 25 -16.23 -0.97 -11.54
CA PHE A 25 -15.15 -1.98 -11.41
C PHE A 25 -14.55 -2.43 -12.75
N HIS A 26 -14.66 -1.61 -13.80
CA HIS A 26 -14.02 -1.88 -15.09
C HIS A 26 -12.56 -1.43 -15.04
N LEU A 27 -11.69 -2.28 -15.58
CA LEU A 27 -10.30 -1.92 -15.82
C LEU A 27 -10.24 -0.77 -16.84
N LYS A 28 -9.48 0.29 -16.53
CA LYS A 28 -9.36 1.40 -17.48
C LYS A 28 -8.60 0.98 -18.73
N ALA A 29 -8.97 1.57 -19.87
CA ALA A 29 -8.33 1.27 -21.15
C ALA A 29 -6.80 1.48 -21.08
N GLY A 30 -6.05 0.54 -21.64
CA GLY A 30 -4.58 0.55 -21.58
C GLY A 30 -3.97 -0.03 -20.30
N TRP A 31 -4.78 -0.69 -19.47
CA TRP A 31 -4.35 -1.42 -18.27
C TRP A 31 -4.80 -2.90 -18.37
N PRO A 32 -4.09 -3.85 -17.73
CA PRO A 32 -2.99 -3.64 -16.79
C PRO A 32 -1.65 -3.35 -17.49
N ARG A 33 -0.68 -2.82 -16.75
CA ARG A 33 0.71 -2.65 -17.17
C ARG A 33 1.62 -3.51 -16.30
N SER A 34 2.81 -3.82 -16.80
CA SER A 34 3.81 -4.52 -16.00
C SER A 34 4.26 -3.66 -14.81
N VAL A 35 4.67 -4.29 -13.72
CA VAL A 35 5.28 -3.58 -12.58
C VAL A 35 6.58 -2.87 -12.98
N GLU A 36 7.28 -3.34 -14.01
CA GLU A 36 8.41 -2.63 -14.63
C GLU A 36 8.04 -1.30 -15.24
N TYR A 37 6.92 -1.25 -15.98
CA TYR A 37 6.47 -0.02 -16.62
C TYR A 37 6.22 1.08 -15.58
N VAL A 38 5.75 0.70 -14.40
CA VAL A 38 5.49 1.64 -13.30
C VAL A 38 6.71 1.89 -12.40
N GLY A 39 7.85 1.25 -12.66
CA GLY A 39 9.12 1.54 -11.98
C GLY A 39 9.57 0.54 -10.92
N PHE A 40 9.02 -0.67 -10.88
CA PHE A 40 9.56 -1.77 -10.06
C PHE A 40 10.46 -2.71 -10.89
N SER A 41 11.29 -3.50 -10.21
CA SER A 41 11.98 -4.62 -10.88
C SER A 41 11.01 -5.78 -11.16
N ARG A 42 11.28 -6.65 -12.14
CA ARG A 42 10.43 -7.83 -12.43
C ARG A 42 10.27 -8.77 -11.24
N ASP A 43 11.32 -8.88 -10.44
CA ASP A 43 11.36 -9.73 -9.25
C ASP A 43 10.81 -9.04 -7.99
N ALA A 44 10.24 -7.84 -8.13
CA ALA A 44 9.65 -7.13 -7.01
C ALA A 44 8.41 -7.87 -6.48
N LYS A 45 8.51 -8.33 -5.24
CA LYS A 45 7.40 -8.93 -4.50
C LYS A 45 6.62 -7.82 -3.80
N ILE A 46 5.42 -7.55 -4.29
CA ILE A 46 4.52 -6.56 -3.65
C ILE A 46 3.92 -7.18 -2.38
N ASN A 47 4.13 -6.50 -1.25
CA ASN A 47 3.63 -6.91 0.06
C ASN A 47 2.31 -6.24 0.40
N ALA A 48 2.26 -4.91 0.22
CA ALA A 48 1.09 -4.10 0.56
C ALA A 48 1.09 -2.82 -0.26
N ALA A 49 -0.06 -2.17 -0.37
CA ALA A 49 -0.16 -0.83 -0.91
C ALA A 49 -1.17 -0.04 -0.08
N ILE A 50 -0.89 1.23 0.18
CA ILE A 50 -1.66 2.05 1.11
C ILE A 50 -1.69 3.50 0.63
N ASN A 51 -2.87 4.12 0.71
CA ASN A 51 -3.01 5.58 0.68
C ASN A 51 -3.00 6.09 2.12
N THR A 52 -2.38 7.25 2.35
CA THR A 52 -2.32 7.89 3.65
C THR A 52 -3.23 9.11 3.74
N HIS A 53 -3.43 9.64 4.96
CA HIS A 53 -4.23 10.86 5.17
C HIS A 53 -3.61 12.09 4.51
N ALA A 54 -2.29 12.10 4.32
CA ALA A 54 -1.58 13.15 3.60
C ALA A 54 -1.73 13.04 2.06
N GLU A 55 -2.69 12.26 1.58
CA GLU A 55 -2.96 12.01 0.15
C GLU A 55 -1.77 11.40 -0.61
N ARG A 56 -0.89 10.70 0.10
CA ARG A 56 0.25 10.00 -0.49
C ARG A 56 -0.07 8.53 -0.67
N SER A 57 0.46 7.95 -1.73
CA SER A 57 0.25 6.54 -2.05
C SER A 57 1.59 5.81 -2.01
N TYR A 58 1.62 4.70 -1.28
CA TYR A 58 2.82 3.91 -1.07
C TYR A 58 2.60 2.44 -1.41
N VAL A 59 3.67 1.82 -1.88
CA VAL A 59 3.75 0.38 -2.12
C VAL A 59 4.91 -0.17 -1.29
N ILE A 60 4.61 -1.12 -0.40
CA ILE A 60 5.59 -1.86 0.36
C ILE A 60 5.93 -3.11 -0.45
N TYR A 61 7.21 -3.36 -0.67
CA TYR A 61 7.70 -4.45 -1.49
C TYR A 61 9.02 -5.01 -0.98
N ASN A 62 9.33 -6.24 -1.37
CA ASN A 62 10.52 -6.99 -0.94
C ASN A 62 10.72 -6.95 0.58
N ASP A 63 9.62 -7.04 1.32
CA ASP A 63 9.48 -7.06 2.76
C ASP A 63 9.92 -5.80 3.53
N ASP A 64 10.92 -5.04 3.08
CA ASP A 64 11.45 -3.88 3.82
C ASP A 64 11.61 -2.60 2.98
N LYS A 65 11.30 -2.66 1.69
CA LYS A 65 11.35 -1.49 0.80
C LYS A 65 9.97 -0.86 0.67
N ILE A 66 9.99 0.43 0.37
CA ILE A 66 8.79 1.20 0.10
C ILE A 66 9.01 2.09 -1.12
N ALA A 67 7.98 2.23 -1.93
CA ALA A 67 7.96 3.13 -3.08
C ALA A 67 6.79 4.09 -2.93
N GLU A 68 7.04 5.37 -3.08
CA GLU A 68 5.98 6.36 -3.23
C GLU A 68 5.53 6.41 -4.68
N ILE A 69 4.23 6.43 -4.89
CA ILE A 69 3.62 6.46 -6.21
C ILE A 69 3.23 7.90 -6.54
N ASN A 70 3.65 8.37 -7.70
CA ASN A 70 3.06 9.54 -8.32
C ASN A 70 1.71 9.12 -8.91
N ASP A 71 0.63 9.43 -8.21
CA ASP A 71 -0.71 9.05 -8.66
C ASP A 71 -1.07 9.66 -10.02
N CYS A 72 -0.57 10.84 -10.37
CA CYS A 72 -0.85 11.46 -11.67
C CYS A 72 -0.12 10.75 -12.82
N ALA A 73 1.18 10.46 -12.64
CA ALA A 73 2.01 9.80 -13.65
C ALA A 73 1.83 8.27 -13.66
N MET A 74 1.26 7.71 -12.60
CA MET A 74 1.05 6.28 -12.40
C MET A 74 2.36 5.49 -12.37
N THR A 75 3.43 6.11 -11.86
CA THR A 75 4.77 5.53 -11.75
C THR A 75 5.35 5.78 -10.36
N VAL A 76 6.40 5.04 -10.01
CA VAL A 76 7.16 5.28 -8.78
C VAL A 76 7.81 6.66 -8.86
N ALA A 77 7.51 7.51 -7.88
CA ALA A 77 8.15 8.80 -7.68
C ALA A 77 9.53 8.64 -7.02
N ARG A 78 9.61 7.79 -5.99
CA ARG A 78 10.84 7.50 -5.26
C ARG A 78 10.78 6.16 -4.54
N HIS A 79 11.93 5.50 -4.43
CA HIS A 79 12.14 4.34 -3.58
C HIS A 79 12.78 4.75 -2.25
N GLY A 80 12.55 3.95 -1.21
CA GLY A 80 13.13 4.13 0.11
C GLY A 80 13.01 2.88 0.96
N ALA A 81 13.36 3.00 2.24
CA ALA A 81 13.17 1.93 3.22
C ALA A 81 11.87 2.17 4.01
N LEU A 82 11.15 1.08 4.29
CA LEU A 82 9.91 1.11 5.07
C LEU A 82 10.10 1.81 6.41
N ARG A 83 11.20 1.51 7.10
CA ARG A 83 11.53 2.06 8.43
C ARG A 83 11.77 3.57 8.45
N ASP A 84 12.18 4.13 7.31
CA ASP A 84 12.46 5.57 7.18
C ASP A 84 11.18 6.36 6.88
N THR A 85 10.14 5.68 6.38
CA THR A 85 8.84 6.29 6.05
C THR A 85 7.80 6.06 7.14
N PHE A 86 7.82 4.89 7.79
CA PHE A 86 6.91 4.54 8.88
C PHE A 86 7.72 3.96 10.04
N SER A 87 8.03 4.81 11.02
CA SER A 87 8.92 4.47 12.12
C SER A 87 8.35 3.32 12.98
N GLY A 88 9.20 2.34 13.32
CA GLY A 88 8.81 1.21 14.15
C GLY A 88 7.96 0.12 13.46
N ILE A 89 7.45 0.35 12.24
CA ILE A 89 6.74 -0.68 11.48
C ILE A 89 7.72 -1.81 11.09
N PRO A 90 7.40 -3.07 11.42
CA PRO A 90 8.31 -4.17 11.11
C PRO A 90 8.32 -4.49 9.61
N SER A 91 9.39 -5.12 9.14
CA SER A 91 9.43 -5.69 7.78
C SER A 91 8.46 -6.87 7.61
N ALA A 92 8.26 -7.30 6.37
CA ALA A 92 7.41 -8.41 5.95
C ALA A 92 5.94 -8.22 6.36
N ILE A 93 5.44 -6.99 6.17
CA ILE A 93 4.01 -6.68 6.24
C ILE A 93 3.28 -7.50 5.16
N THR A 94 2.07 -7.96 5.45
CA THR A 94 1.23 -8.75 4.56
C THR A 94 0.07 -7.95 3.97
N ALA A 95 -0.33 -6.87 4.65
CA ALA A 95 -1.30 -5.91 4.15
C ALA A 95 -1.18 -4.60 4.92
N ALA A 96 -1.62 -3.51 4.31
CA ALA A 96 -1.71 -2.22 4.97
C ALA A 96 -2.97 -1.51 4.46
N PHE A 97 -3.66 -0.80 5.33
CA PHE A 97 -4.84 -0.01 4.96
C PHE A 97 -5.02 1.18 5.88
N ARG A 98 -5.69 2.21 5.36
CA ARG A 98 -6.15 3.35 6.14
C ARG A 98 -7.51 3.02 6.73
N HIS A 99 -7.66 3.25 8.04
CA HIS A 99 -8.91 2.99 8.74
C HIS A 99 -9.71 4.29 8.96
N VAL A 100 -11.00 4.17 9.23
CA VAL A 100 -11.94 5.30 9.35
C VAL A 100 -11.66 6.20 10.55
N ASP A 101 -10.87 5.73 11.52
CA ASP A 101 -10.48 6.45 12.73
C ASP A 101 -9.31 7.42 12.52
N GLY A 102 -8.72 7.45 11.33
CA GLY A 102 -7.58 8.32 11.05
C GLY A 102 -6.23 7.61 11.00
N ASN A 103 -6.15 6.35 11.42
CA ASN A 103 -4.88 5.65 11.59
C ASN A 103 -4.59 4.70 10.42
N LEU A 104 -3.31 4.45 10.19
CA LEU A 104 -2.84 3.44 9.24
C LEU A 104 -2.64 2.13 9.98
N TYR A 105 -3.17 1.04 9.44
CA TYR A 105 -3.06 -0.29 10.01
C TYR A 105 -2.16 -1.13 9.13
N PHE A 106 -1.11 -1.68 9.73
CA PHE A 106 -0.19 -2.61 9.08
C PHE A 106 -0.40 -4.00 9.68
N LEU A 107 -0.61 -5.00 8.82
CA LEU A 107 -0.81 -6.39 9.21
C LEU A 107 0.45 -7.20 8.98
N LYS A 108 0.82 -8.00 9.97
CA LYS A 108 1.91 -8.96 9.86
C LYS A 108 1.52 -10.25 10.57
N LYS A 109 1.36 -11.32 9.80
CA LYS A 109 0.85 -12.60 10.33
C LYS A 109 -0.49 -12.35 11.05
N ARG A 110 -0.59 -12.75 12.33
CA ARG A 110 -1.77 -12.55 13.18
C ARG A 110 -1.64 -11.33 14.12
N LYS A 111 -0.96 -10.28 13.68
CA LYS A 111 -0.79 -9.03 14.45
C LYS A 111 -1.09 -7.82 13.59
N TYR A 112 -1.69 -6.81 14.20
CA TYR A 112 -1.81 -5.48 13.62
C TYR A 112 -0.90 -4.49 14.36
N TYR A 113 -0.53 -3.43 13.64
CA TYR A 113 0.19 -2.26 14.14
C TYR A 113 -0.59 -1.04 13.66
N ALA A 114 -1.23 -0.33 14.60
CA ALA A 114 -1.91 0.93 14.34
C ALA A 114 -0.89 2.07 14.44
N TYR A 115 -0.75 2.81 13.37
CA TYR A 115 0.20 3.90 13.20
C TYR A 115 -0.53 5.23 13.04
N SER A 116 -0.12 6.21 13.81
CA SER A 116 -0.62 7.57 13.68
C SER A 116 0.38 8.40 12.89
N GLU A 117 -0.05 8.91 11.73
CA GLU A 117 0.74 9.87 10.95
C GLU A 117 0.92 11.21 11.69
N PHE A 118 0.04 11.54 12.63
CA PHE A 118 0.08 12.81 13.36
C PHE A 118 1.27 12.90 14.33
N ILE A 119 1.59 11.79 15.00
CA ILE A 119 2.74 11.71 15.93
C ILE A 119 3.89 10.85 15.40
N ASP A 120 3.77 10.34 14.18
CA ASP A 120 4.77 9.51 13.50
C ASP A 120 5.19 8.27 14.32
N ALA A 121 4.20 7.57 14.90
CA ALA A 121 4.47 6.45 15.80
C ALA A 121 3.35 5.40 15.82
N ILE A 122 3.73 4.19 16.25
CA ILE A 122 2.79 3.11 16.58
C ILE A 122 2.06 3.48 17.88
N ILE A 123 0.74 3.54 17.83
CA ILE A 123 -0.13 3.87 18.97
C ILE A 123 -0.77 2.63 19.60
N SER A 124 -0.90 1.54 18.86
CA SER A 124 -1.49 0.31 19.35
C SER A 124 -0.98 -0.88 18.55
N THR A 125 -0.86 -2.02 19.23
CA THR A 125 -0.58 -3.32 18.60
C THR A 125 -1.46 -4.36 19.26
N GLY A 126 -1.88 -5.37 18.49
CA GLY A 126 -2.71 -6.42 19.02
C GLY A 126 -2.80 -7.62 18.09
N PRO A 127 -3.45 -8.71 18.53
CA PRO A 127 -3.76 -9.82 17.65
C PRO A 127 -4.70 -9.35 16.55
N PHE A 128 -4.49 -9.87 15.34
CA PHE A 128 -5.41 -9.75 14.23
C PHE A 128 -5.81 -11.17 13.82
N ASP A 129 -7.07 -11.49 14.05
CA ASP A 129 -7.65 -12.76 13.61
C ASP A 129 -8.75 -12.46 12.59
N LEU A 130 -8.68 -13.17 11.46
CA LEU A 130 -9.70 -13.16 10.41
C LEU A 130 -10.64 -14.36 10.54
N SER A 131 -10.53 -15.13 11.63
CA SER A 131 -11.51 -16.17 11.95
C SER A 131 -12.90 -15.54 12.02
N ILE A 132 -13.76 -15.94 11.09
CA ILE A 132 -15.19 -15.66 11.15
C ILE A 132 -15.75 -16.56 12.25
N GLU A 133 -16.28 -15.98 13.33
CA GLU A 133 -17.11 -16.70 14.31
C GLU A 133 -18.50 -17.03 13.74
#